data_AF-A0A2D8CAK2-F1
#
_entry.id   AF-A0A2D8CAK2-F1
#
_cell.length_a   1.000
_cell.length_b   1.000
_cell.length_c   1.000
_cell.angle_alpha   90.00
_cell.angle_beta   90.00
_cell.angle_gamma   90.00
#
_symmetry.space_group_name_H-M   'P 1'
#
loop_
_entity.id
_entity.type
_entity.pdbx_description
1 polymer ?
#
loop_
_entity_poly.entity_id
_entity_poly.type
_entity_poly.pdbx_seq_one_letter_code
_entity_poly.pdbx_strand_id
1 'polypeptide(L)' 'MKIFWSERSLKDLNEIFEFYSELAGEVVAQNIVFSIVDKAEILSSDPKIGQIQFFEQPVLLNYRYLIIRNHI' A
#
# COMPACT_ATOMS: atom_id res chain seq x y z
N MET A 1 -5.41 16.52 2.52
CA MET A 1 -4.86 16.19 1.19
C MET A 1 -5.67 15.04 0.60
N LYS A 2 -5.82 14.90 -0.71
CA LYS A 2 -6.63 13.81 -1.30
C LYS A 2 -5.72 12.70 -1.83
N ILE A 3 -6.04 11.45 -1.50
CA ILE A 3 -5.34 10.26 -1.96
C ILE A 3 -5.93 9.82 -3.31
N PHE A 4 -5.06 9.49 -4.25
CA PHE A 4 -5.44 8.91 -5.53
C PHE A 4 -4.72 7.58 -5.70
N TRP A 5 -5.48 6.54 -6.03
CA TRP A 5 -4.96 5.20 -6.28
C TRP A 5 -4.80 5.01 -7.79
N SER A 6 -3.66 4.48 -8.20
CA SER A 6 -3.44 4.07 -9.60
C SER A 6 -4.21 2.78 -9.90
N GLU A 7 -4.51 2.54 -11.18
CA GLU A 7 -5.09 1.25 -11.61
C GLU A 7 -4.22 0.07 -11.20
N ARG A 8 -2.89 0.24 -11.25
CA ARG A 8 -1.95 -0.79 -10.80
C ARG A 8 -2.12 -1.10 -9.32
N SER A 9 -2.18 -0.09 -8.47
CA SER A 9 -2.34 -0.30 -7.02
C SER A 9 -3.68 -0.95 -6.66
N LEU A 10 -4.75 -0.66 -7.41
CA LEU A 10 -6.04 -1.36 -7.23
C LEU A 10 -5.93 -2.83 -7.62
N LYS A 11 -5.21 -3.14 -8.71
CA LYS A 11 -4.91 -4.53 -9.11
C LYS A 11 -4.09 -5.26 -8.05
N ASP A 12 -3.09 -4.60 -7.47
CA ASP A 12 -2.26 -5.18 -6.41
C ASP A 12 -3.09 -5.50 -5.15
N LEU A 13 -4.03 -4.62 -4.75
CA LEU A 13 -4.95 -4.91 -3.64
C LEU A 13 -5.87 -6.11 -3.92
N ASN A 14 -6.37 -6.26 -5.16
CA ASN A 14 -7.16 -7.42 -5.56
C ASN A 14 -6.34 -8.71 -5.54
N GLU A 15 -5.11 -8.69 -6.06
CA GLU A 15 -4.20 -9.85 -6.04
C GLU A 15 -3.88 -10.29 -4.60
N ILE A 16 -3.65 -9.33 -3.69
CA ILE A 16 -3.46 -9.61 -2.26
C ILE A 16 -4.71 -10.25 -1.66
N PHE A 17 -5.90 -9.71 -1.97
CA PHE A 17 -7.16 -10.25 -1.50
C PHE A 17 -7.39 -11.69 -1.95
N GLU A 18 -7.22 -11.95 -3.25
CA GLU A 18 -7.41 -13.28 -3.85
C GLU A 18 -6.46 -14.30 -3.22
N PHE A 19 -5.17 -13.96 -3.11
CA PHE A 19 -4.16 -14.84 -2.51
C PHE A 19 -4.52 -15.23 -1.07
N TYR A 20 -4.85 -14.27 -0.22
CA TYR A 20 -5.18 -14.56 1.18
C TYR A 20 -6.57 -15.18 1.35
N SER A 21 -7.50 -14.95 0.42
CA SER A 21 -8.82 -15.59 0.44
C SER A 21 -8.69 -17.09 0.20
N GLU A 22 -7.86 -17.49 -0.75
CA GLU A 22 -7.54 -18.89 -1.01
C GLU A 22 -6.76 -19.54 0.14
N LEU A 23 -5.79 -18.81 0.70
CA LEU A 23 -4.89 -19.35 1.73
C LEU A 23 -5.53 -19.44 3.12
N ALA A 24 -6.32 -18.44 3.51
CA ALA A 24 -6.74 -18.24 4.90
C ALA A 24 -8.21 -17.81 5.07
N GLY A 25 -8.96 -17.70 3.97
CA GLY A 25 -10.37 -17.32 3.95
C GLY A 25 -10.60 -15.81 3.81
N GLU A 26 -11.79 -15.46 3.31
CA GLU A 26 -12.15 -14.09 2.94
C GLU A 26 -12.01 -13.09 4.09
N VAL A 27 -12.39 -13.46 5.32
CA VAL A 27 -12.30 -12.56 6.48
C VAL A 27 -10.86 -12.14 6.75
N VAL A 28 -9.91 -13.07 6.61
CA VAL A 28 -8.48 -12.76 6.79
C VAL A 28 -7.99 -11.85 5.67
N ALA A 29 -8.37 -12.14 4.43
CA ALA A 29 -8.02 -11.32 3.27
C ALA A 29 -8.56 -9.88 3.37
N GLN A 30 -9.83 -9.72 3.76
CA GLN A 30 -10.45 -8.40 3.98
C GLN A 30 -9.68 -7.62 5.05
N ASN A 31 -9.36 -8.25 6.18
CA ASN A 31 -8.62 -7.60 7.26
C ASN A 31 -7.22 -7.14 6.82
N ILE A 32 -6.55 -7.90 5.94
CA ILE A 32 -5.25 -7.52 5.38
C ILE A 32 -5.40 -6.31 4.47
N VAL A 33 -6.33 -6.33 3.51
CA VAL A 33 -6.58 -5.22 2.59
C VAL A 33 -6.99 -3.95 3.34
N PHE A 34 -7.91 -4.06 4.30
CA PHE A 34 -8.29 -2.91 5.13
C PHE A 34 -7.12 -2.34 5.91
N SER A 35 -6.24 -3.18 6.48
CA SER A 35 -5.05 -2.68 7.17
C SER A 35 -4.09 -1.90 6.25
N ILE A 36 -4.04 -2.23 4.95
CA ILE A 36 -3.26 -1.49 3.95
C ILE A 36 -3.91 -0.13 3.67
N VAL A 37 -5.22 -0.13 3.40
CA VAL A 37 -5.99 1.09 3.11
C VAL A 37 -5.98 2.05 4.30
N ASP A 38 -6.25 1.57 5.51
CA ASP A 38 -6.28 2.37 6.74
C ASP A 38 -4.92 3.03 7.03
N LYS A 39 -3.82 2.33 6.73
CA LYS A 39 -2.49 2.92 6.89
C LYS A 39 -2.24 4.00 5.82
N ALA A 40 -2.65 3.76 4.58
CA ALA A 40 -2.52 4.74 3.50
C ALA A 40 -3.31 6.02 3.80
N GLU A 41 -4.46 5.92 4.47
CA GLU A 41 -5.26 7.08 4.89
C GLU A 41 -4.49 8.07 5.79
N ILE A 42 -3.48 7.61 6.53
CA ILE A 42 -2.61 8.51 7.32
C ILE A 42 -1.94 9.56 6.41
N LEU A 43 -1.63 9.22 5.15
CA LEU A 43 -1.04 10.14 4.18
C LEU A 43 -1.93 11.36 3.86
N SER A 44 -3.23 11.27 4.11
CA SER A 44 -4.14 12.41 3.94
C SER A 44 -3.84 13.55 4.93
N SER A 45 -3.28 13.20 6.09
CA SER A 45 -2.94 14.07 7.22
C SER A 45 -1.43 14.29 7.39
N ASP A 46 -0.61 13.27 7.15
CA ASP A 46 0.85 13.34 7.13
C ASP A 46 1.44 12.70 5.86
N PRO A 47 1.50 13.44 4.74
CA PRO A 47 1.99 12.92 3.46
C PRO A 47 3.50 12.64 3.44
N LYS A 48 4.24 13.02 4.49
CA LYS A 48 5.71 12.88 4.56
C LYS A 48 6.15 11.81 5.55
N ILE A 49 5.21 11.11 6.20
CA ILE A 49 5.51 10.07 7.19
C ILE A 49 6.25 8.86 6.60
N GLY A 50 6.11 8.60 5.30
CA GLY A 50 6.83 7.53 4.61
C GLY A 50 8.33 7.81 4.48
N GLN A 51 9.14 6.76 4.56
CA GLN A 51 10.59 6.87 4.38
C GLN A 51 10.92 7.18 2.92
N ILE A 52 11.93 8.02 2.68
CA ILE A 52 12.38 8.32 1.31
C ILE A 52 13.00 7.05 0.71
N GLN A 53 12.53 6.67 -0.47
CA GLN A 53 13.15 5.60 -1.25
C GLN A 53 14.34 6.17 -2.02
N PHE A 54 15.52 5.62 -1.75
CA PHE A 54 16.71 5.91 -2.53
C PHE A 54 16.87 4.84 -3.62
N PHE A 55 17.20 5.30 -4.83
CA PHE A 55 17.49 4.44 -5.97
C PHE A 55 18.96 4.62 -6.35
N GLU A 56 19.58 3.55 -6.86
CA GLU A 56 20.98 3.60 -7.33
C GLU A 56 21.16 4.56 -8.51
N GLN A 57 20.11 4.72 -9.32
CA GLN A 57 20.08 5.69 -10.42
C GLN A 57 19.21 6.90 -10.05
N PRO A 58 19.54 8.11 -10.55
CA PRO A 58 18.75 9.30 -10.31
C PRO A 58 17.34 9.15 -10.89
N VAL A 59 16.32 9.27 -10.05
CA VAL A 59 14.92 9.39 -10.47
C VAL A 59 14.46 10.84 -10.37
N LEU A 60 13.61 11.26 -11.30
CA LEU A 60 13.06 12.62 -11.34
C LEU A 60 12.06 12.91 -10.21
N LEU A 61 11.51 11.85 -9.60
CA LEU A 61 10.48 11.95 -8.56
C LEU A 61 11.01 11.40 -7.24
N ASN A 62 10.67 12.08 -6.15
CA ASN A 62 10.95 11.62 -4.79
C ASN A 62 9.87 10.62 -4.37
N TYR A 63 10.20 9.34 -4.39
CA TYR A 63 9.33 8.29 -3.88
C TYR A 63 9.47 8.14 -2.36
N ARG A 64 8.38 7.77 -1.72
CA ARG A 64 8.34 7.35 -0.31
C ARG A 64 7.67 6.00 -0.22
N TYR A 65 8.02 5.24 0.81
CA TYR A 65 7.41 3.96 1.09
C TYR A 65 6.92 3.86 2.54
N LEU A 66 5.94 3.01 2.76
CA LEU A 66 5.41 2.64 4.07
C LEU A 66 5.41 1.13 4.17
N ILE A 67 5.96 0.59 5.25
CA ILE A 67 5.94 -0.86 5.49
C ILE A 67 4.66 -1.21 6.23
N ILE A 68 3.87 -2.12 5.66
CA ILE A 68 2.61 -2.61 6.23
C ILE A 68 2.67 -4.13 6.24
N ARG A 69 2.95 -4.71 7.41
CA ARG A 69 3.20 -6.15 7.56
C ARG A 69 4.32 -6.60 6.61
N ASN A 70 3.96 -7.31 5.54
CA ASN A 70 4.88 -7.84 4.53
C ASN A 70 4.79 -7.10 3.18
N HIS A 71 4.12 -5.94 3.14
CA HIS A 71 3.89 -5.14 1.93
C HIS A 71 4.54 -3.76 2.05
N ILE A 72 4.95 -3.20 0.91
CA ILE A 72 5.63 -1.90 0.76
C ILE A 72 4.83 -1.05 -0.24
#